data_AF-A0A354F6T4-F1
#
_entry.id   AF-A0A354F6T4-F1
#
_cell.length_a   1.000
_cell.length_b   1.000
_cell.length_c   1.000
_cell.angle_alpha   90.00
_cell.angle_beta   90.00
_cell.angle_gamma   90.00
#
_symmetry.space_group_name_H-M   'P 1'
#
loop_
_entity.id
_entity.type
_entity.pdbx_description
1 polymer ?
#
loop_
_entity_poly.entity_id
_entity_poly.type
_entity_poly.pdbx_seq_one_letter_code
_entity_poly.pdbx_strand_id
1 'polypeptide(L)'
;MNWFVNLPTRSKLFISFGLVIVLLIIAIVTARNTIIKIESSQKDILNTEFANSVDLLILKANFDEVRVGLLTMMSVDNRSDKERWQQIIKENSEGIDNIILKLLERNRGNSTILESIQDLNKIYKDFKLT
;
A
#
# COMPACT_ATOMS: atom_id res chain seq x y z
N MET A 1 1.85 17.59 53.92
CA MET A 1 3.14 17.84 53.25
C MET A 1 4.37 17.81 54.18
N ASN A 2 4.24 17.37 55.44
CA ASN A 2 5.37 17.34 56.38
C ASN A 2 6.30 16.13 56.18
N TRP A 3 5.83 15.09 55.50
CA TRP A 3 6.60 13.86 55.27
C TRP A 3 7.86 14.09 54.41
N PHE A 4 7.75 14.92 53.36
CA PHE A 4 8.89 15.23 52.50
C PHE A 4 9.85 16.21 53.18
N VAL A 5 9.33 17.18 53.93
CA VAL A 5 10.15 18.18 54.66
C VAL A 5 10.92 17.54 55.81
N ASN A 6 10.36 16.52 56.47
CA ASN A 6 11.00 15.80 57.58
C ASN A 6 12.01 14.73 57.16
N LEU A 7 12.19 14.49 55.86
CA LEU A 7 13.22 13.56 55.37
C LEU A 7 14.63 14.18 55.50
N PRO A 8 15.65 13.37 55.89
CA PRO A 8 17.03 13.81 55.90
C PRO A 8 17.47 14.23 54.48
N THR A 9 18.32 15.26 54.40
CA THR A 9 18.73 15.90 53.14
C THR A 9 19.26 14.93 52.09
N ARG A 10 19.94 13.85 52.53
CA ARG A 10 20.44 12.78 51.64
C ARG A 10 19.29 12.04 50.95
N SER A 11 18.26 11.64 51.68
CA SER A 11 17.10 10.93 51.13
C SER A 11 16.26 11.80 50.19
N LYS A 12 16.15 13.12 50.47
CA LYS A 12 15.50 14.07 49.55
C LYS A 12 16.19 14.11 48.19
N LEU A 13 17.53 14.18 48.18
CA LEU A 13 18.32 14.20 46.95
C LEU A 13 18.19 12.90 46.15
N PHE A 14 18.21 11.74 46.82
CA PHE A 14 18.00 10.45 46.15
C PHE A 14 16.62 10.34 45.51
N ILE A 15 15.57 10.79 46.21
CA ILE A 15 14.19 10.75 45.68
C ILE A 15 14.03 11.70 44.49
N SER A 16 14.53 12.93 44.59
CA SER A 16 14.42 13.91 43.49
C SER A 16 15.22 13.46 42.27
N PHE A 17 16.44 12.96 42.47
CA PHE A 17 17.29 12.50 41.38
C PHE A 17 16.75 11.21 40.75
N GLY A 18 16.29 10.26 41.59
CA GLY A 18 15.63 9.05 41.13
C GLY A 18 14.37 9.34 40.33
N LEU A 19 13.56 10.32 40.76
CA LEU A 19 12.37 10.74 40.01
C LEU A 19 12.74 11.29 38.62
N VAL A 20 13.78 12.13 38.53
CA VAL A 20 14.27 12.63 37.24
C VAL A 20 14.70 11.48 36.33
N ILE A 21 15.44 10.50 36.86
CA ILE A 21 15.85 9.31 36.10
C ILE A 21 14.63 8.51 35.61
N VAL A 22 13.65 8.26 36.49
CA VAL A 22 12.43 7.51 36.13
C VAL A 22 11.66 8.23 35.03
N LEU A 23 11.49 9.55 35.12
CA LEU A 23 10.84 10.35 34.08
C LEU A 23 11.60 10.27 32.75
N LEU A 24 12.93 10.29 32.79
CA LEU A 24 13.79 10.18 31.61
C LEU A 24 13.64 8.80 30.96
N ILE A 25 13.60 7.72 31.75
CA ILE A 25 13.34 6.36 31.25
C ILE A 25 11.96 6.27 30.58
N ILE A 26 10.92 6.83 31.20
CA ILE A 26 9.57 6.86 30.62
C ILE A 26 9.56 7.59 29.28
N ALA A 27 10.25 8.74 29.20
CA ALA A 27 10.37 9.51 27.96
C ALA A 27 11.09 8.69 26.86
N ILE A 28 12.19 8.01 27.19
CA ILE A 28 12.93 7.15 26.26
C ILE A 28 12.03 6.02 25.73
N VAL A 29 11.36 5.30 26.63
CA VAL A 29 10.48 4.18 26.25
C VAL A 29 9.34 4.67 25.36
N THR A 30 8.73 5.80 25.70
CA THR A 30 7.64 6.40 24.92
C THR A 30 8.12 6.80 23.53
N ALA A 31 9.26 7.50 23.44
CA ALA A 31 9.84 7.91 22.17
C ALA A 31 10.17 6.70 21.28
N ARG A 32 10.77 5.65 21.85
CA ARG A 32 11.09 4.41 21.14
C ARG A 32 9.84 3.75 20.58
N ASN A 33 8.78 3.65 21.38
CA ASN A 33 7.52 3.04 20.94
C ASN A 33 6.86 3.84 19.82
N THR A 34 6.89 5.17 19.90
CA THR A 34 6.37 6.04 18.84
C THR A 34 7.17 5.90 17.55
N ILE A 35 8.51 5.85 17.62
CA ILE A 35 9.36 5.65 16.44
C ILE A 35 9.06 4.31 15.75
N ILE A 36 8.93 3.22 16.51
CA ILE A 36 8.61 1.90 15.95
C ILE A 36 7.24 1.91 15.26
N LYS A 37 6.24 2.57 15.86
CA LYS A 37 4.92 2.70 15.24
C LYS A 37 4.97 3.50 13.94
N ILE A 38 5.70 4.62 13.93
CA ILE A 38 5.89 5.45 12.73
C ILE A 38 6.59 4.66 11.63
N GLU A 39 7.64 3.90 11.96
CA GLU A 39 8.36 3.05 11.01
C GLU A 39 7.43 1.98 10.41
N SER A 40 6.63 1.32 11.25
CA SER A 40 5.64 0.34 10.78
C SER A 40 4.60 0.97 9.85
N SER A 41 4.07 2.15 10.20
CA SER A 41 3.10 2.86 9.35
C SER A 41 3.70 3.31 8.02
N GLN A 42 4.93 3.85 8.02
CA GLN A 42 5.62 4.21 6.77
C GLN A 42 5.89 2.99 5.89
N LYS A 43 6.28 1.87 6.50
CA LYS A 43 6.50 0.62 5.78
C LYS A 43 5.20 0.11 5.14
N ASP A 44 4.07 0.25 5.83
CA ASP A 44 2.77 -0.12 5.28
C ASP A 44 2.40 0.81 4.11
N ILE A 45 2.40 2.13 4.33
CA ILE A 45 2.12 3.13 3.27
C ILE A 45 2.95 2.89 2.01
N LEU A 46 4.26 2.64 2.17
CA LEU A 46 5.14 2.43 1.02
C LEU A 46 4.89 1.09 0.31
N ASN A 47 4.72 0.00 1.06
CA ASN A 47 4.67 -1.35 0.47
C ASN A 47 3.27 -1.79 0.05
N THR A 48 2.22 -1.22 0.66
CA THR A 48 0.82 -1.58 0.37
C THR A 48 0.12 -0.44 -0.36
N GLU A 49 -0.06 0.72 0.27
CA GLU A 49 -0.87 1.82 -0.30
C GLU A 49 -0.26 2.42 -1.58
N PHE A 50 1.01 2.80 -1.54
CA PHE A 50 1.70 3.37 -2.69
C PHE A 50 1.80 2.35 -3.82
N ALA A 51 2.22 1.14 -3.48
CA ALA A 51 2.38 0.07 -4.46
C ALA A 51 1.03 -0.31 -5.11
N ASN A 52 -0.07 -0.36 -4.35
CA ASN A 52 -1.42 -0.53 -4.87
C ASN A 52 -1.80 0.62 -5.81
N SER A 53 -1.54 1.86 -5.42
CA SER A 53 -1.89 3.05 -6.21
C SER A 53 -1.17 3.08 -7.56
N VAL A 54 0.13 2.76 -7.57
CA VAL A 54 0.93 2.65 -8.79
C VAL A 54 0.39 1.54 -9.70
N ASP A 55 0.13 0.36 -9.14
CA ASP A 55 -0.38 -0.77 -9.92
C ASP A 55 -1.78 -0.50 -10.47
N LEU A 56 -2.66 0.19 -9.72
CA LEU A 56 -3.97 0.63 -10.21
C LEU A 56 -3.86 1.65 -11.35
N LEU A 57 -2.89 2.57 -11.28
CA LEU A 57 -2.64 3.52 -12.37
C LEU A 57 -2.17 2.80 -13.65
N ILE A 58 -1.25 1.86 -13.51
CA ILE A 58 -0.76 1.05 -14.65
C ILE A 58 -1.89 0.16 -15.20
N LEU A 59 -2.70 -0.44 -14.31
CA LEU A 59 -3.87 -1.22 -14.70
C LEU A 59 -4.83 -0.42 -15.56
N LYS A 60 -5.15 0.82 -15.13
CA LYS A 60 -5.99 1.74 -15.91
C LYS A 60 -5.35 2.05 -17.27
N ALA A 61 -4.06 2.34 -17.31
CA ALA A 61 -3.36 2.62 -18.56
C ALA A 61 -3.45 1.43 -19.53
N ASN A 62 -3.25 0.20 -19.05
CA ASN A 62 -3.37 -0.99 -19.90
C ASN A 62 -4.81 -1.20 -20.40
N PHE A 63 -5.83 -0.93 -19.58
CA PHE A 63 -7.22 -0.97 -20.03
C PHE A 63 -7.50 0.04 -21.14
N ASP A 64 -7.02 1.27 -20.97
CA ASP A 64 -7.15 2.33 -21.96
C ASP A 64 -6.45 1.95 -23.27
N GLU A 65 -5.25 1.37 -23.21
CA GLU A 65 -4.51 0.87 -24.38
C GLU A 65 -5.20 -0.29 -25.08
N VAL A 66 -5.76 -1.26 -24.35
CA VAL A 66 -6.58 -2.34 -24.95
C VAL A 66 -7.77 -1.74 -25.70
N ARG A 67 -8.45 -0.77 -25.09
CA ARG A 67 -9.61 -0.10 -25.71
C ARG A 67 -9.20 0.67 -26.97
N VAL A 68 -8.11 1.43 -26.93
CA VAL A 68 -7.58 2.15 -28.09
C VAL A 68 -7.18 1.18 -29.19
N GLY A 69 -6.49 0.10 -28.83
CA GLY A 69 -6.08 -0.94 -29.77
C GLY A 69 -7.26 -1.57 -30.49
N LEU A 70 -8.32 -1.94 -29.76
CA LEU A 70 -9.54 -2.52 -30.34
C LEU A 70 -10.22 -1.55 -31.31
N LEU A 71 -10.42 -0.29 -30.90
CA LEU A 71 -11.04 0.73 -31.76
C LEU A 71 -10.21 1.04 -33.00
N THR A 72 -8.89 1.05 -32.87
CA THR A 72 -7.99 1.29 -34.00
C THR A 72 -7.98 0.11 -34.95
N MET A 73 -7.97 -1.12 -34.43
CA MET A 73 -8.04 -2.35 -35.22
C MET A 73 -9.33 -2.43 -36.07
N MET A 74 -10.44 -1.90 -35.55
CA MET A 74 -11.71 -1.76 -36.29
C MET A 74 -11.65 -0.72 -37.41
N SER A 75 -10.72 0.24 -37.34
CA SER A 75 -10.63 1.38 -38.25
C SER A 75 -9.57 1.23 -39.34
N VAL A 76 -8.60 0.33 -39.18
CA VAL A 76 -7.54 0.07 -40.17
C VAL A 76 -7.95 -1.03 -41.16
N ASP A 77 -7.56 -0.90 -42.42
CA ASP A 77 -7.94 -1.85 -43.48
C ASP A 77 -6.83 -2.87 -43.79
N ASN A 78 -5.56 -2.49 -43.62
CA ASN A 78 -4.43 -3.35 -43.94
C ASN A 78 -4.21 -4.43 -42.85
N ARG A 79 -3.83 -5.62 -43.31
CA ARG A 79 -3.64 -6.78 -42.44
C ARG A 79 -2.46 -6.61 -41.47
N SER A 80 -1.38 -5.97 -41.92
CA SER A 80 -0.18 -5.74 -41.11
C SER A 80 -0.46 -4.90 -39.87
N ASP A 81 -1.28 -3.85 -39.98
CA ASP A 81 -1.55 -2.99 -38.83
C ASP A 81 -2.56 -3.66 -37.90
N LYS A 82 -3.50 -4.45 -38.43
CA LYS A 82 -4.37 -5.31 -37.59
C LYS A 82 -3.56 -6.29 -36.75
N GLU A 83 -2.59 -6.98 -37.35
CA GLU A 83 -1.71 -7.92 -36.64
C GLU A 83 -0.87 -7.20 -35.57
N ARG A 84 -0.35 -6.01 -35.88
CA ARG A 84 0.37 -5.17 -34.91
C ARG A 84 -0.51 -4.78 -33.72
N TRP A 85 -1.72 -4.29 -33.97
CA TRP A 85 -2.65 -3.90 -32.90
C TRP A 85 -3.11 -5.11 -32.09
N GLN A 86 -3.32 -6.26 -32.73
CA GLN A 86 -3.63 -7.51 -32.04
C GLN A 86 -2.53 -7.90 -31.05
N GLN A 87 -1.25 -7.74 -31.44
CA GLN A 87 -0.13 -8.00 -30.55
C GLN A 87 -0.12 -7.02 -29.36
N ILE A 88 -0.30 -5.71 -29.61
CA ILE A 88 -0.37 -4.69 -28.55
C ILE A 88 -1.50 -4.98 -27.56
N ILE A 89 -2.69 -5.34 -28.06
CA ILE A 89 -3.85 -5.71 -27.22
C ILE A 89 -3.51 -6.93 -26.35
N LYS A 90 -2.85 -7.94 -26.94
CA LYS A 90 -2.45 -9.15 -26.22
C LYS A 90 -1.45 -8.85 -25.11
N GLU A 91 -0.39 -8.10 -25.40
CA GLU A 91 0.64 -7.72 -24.43
C GLU A 91 0.03 -6.92 -23.26
N ASN A 92 -0.84 -5.95 -23.55
CA ASN A 92 -1.53 -5.19 -22.51
C ASN A 92 -2.52 -6.04 -21.71
N SER A 93 -3.21 -7.00 -22.34
CA SER A 93 -4.10 -7.94 -21.66
C SER A 93 -3.34 -8.86 -20.69
N GLU A 94 -2.16 -9.34 -21.07
CA GLU A 94 -1.26 -10.08 -20.18
C GLU A 94 -0.74 -9.18 -19.04
N GLY A 95 -0.46 -7.92 -19.32
CA GLY A 95 -0.13 -6.91 -18.32
C GLY A 95 -1.24 -6.72 -17.28
N ILE A 96 -2.49 -6.62 -17.73
CA ILE A 96 -3.68 -6.55 -16.86
C ILE A 96 -3.78 -7.79 -15.97
N ASP A 97 -3.69 -8.99 -16.55
CA ASP A 97 -3.77 -10.25 -15.81
C ASP A 97 -2.72 -10.31 -14.69
N ASN A 98 -1.48 -9.95 -15.01
CA ASN A 98 -0.37 -9.94 -14.06
C ASN A 98 -0.57 -8.93 -12.92
N ILE A 99 -1.06 -7.72 -13.21
CA ILE A 99 -1.29 -6.69 -12.20
C ILE A 99 -2.45 -7.09 -11.28
N ILE A 100 -3.54 -7.63 -11.82
CA ILE A 100 -4.67 -8.12 -11.02
C ILE A 100 -4.21 -9.19 -10.04
N LEU A 101 -3.37 -10.15 -10.48
CA LEU A 101 -2.80 -11.16 -9.59
C LEU A 101 -1.98 -10.51 -8.46
N LYS A 102 -1.08 -9.58 -8.77
CA LYS A 102 -0.28 -8.87 -7.76
C LYS A 102 -1.14 -8.08 -6.76
N LEU A 103 -2.22 -7.46 -7.23
CA LEU A 103 -3.15 -6.73 -6.38
C LEU A 103 -3.93 -7.68 -5.45
N LEU A 104 -4.40 -8.83 -5.97
CA LEU A 104 -5.05 -9.86 -5.17
C LEU A 104 -4.12 -10.42 -4.09
N GLU A 105 -2.86 -10.71 -4.43
CA GLU A 105 -1.89 -11.30 -3.49
C GLU A 105 -1.51 -10.36 -2.34
N ARG A 106 -1.23 -9.10 -2.65
CA ARG A 106 -0.84 -8.09 -1.65
C ARG A 106 -1.98 -7.72 -0.71
N ASN A 107 -3.22 -7.78 -1.19
CA ASN A 107 -4.40 -7.35 -0.42
C ASN A 107 -5.19 -8.52 0.20
N ARG A 108 -4.64 -9.74 0.26
CA ARG A 108 -5.30 -10.91 0.88
C ARG A 108 -5.77 -10.67 2.32
N GLY A 109 -5.09 -9.80 3.07
CA GLY A 109 -5.43 -9.45 4.44
C GLY A 109 -6.48 -8.33 4.60
N ASN A 110 -6.89 -7.67 3.50
CA ASN A 110 -7.85 -6.57 3.51
C ASN A 110 -9.10 -6.98 2.74
N SER A 111 -10.14 -7.45 3.44
CA SER A 111 -11.35 -8.02 2.85
C SER A 111 -12.08 -7.05 1.91
N THR A 112 -12.17 -5.77 2.28
CA THR A 112 -12.88 -4.75 1.49
C THR A 112 -12.19 -4.47 0.15
N ILE A 113 -10.86 -4.31 0.17
CA ILE A 113 -10.08 -4.07 -1.06
C ILE A 113 -10.08 -5.33 -1.92
N LEU A 114 -9.94 -6.51 -1.30
CA LEU A 114 -9.92 -7.78 -2.01
C LEU A 114 -11.21 -8.03 -2.79
N GLU A 115 -12.37 -7.78 -2.18
CA GLU A 115 -13.68 -7.90 -2.83
C GLU A 115 -13.79 -6.99 -4.06
N SER A 116 -13.36 -5.74 -3.93
CA SER A 116 -13.37 -4.77 -5.05
C SER A 116 -12.47 -5.21 -6.21
N ILE A 117 -11.29 -5.77 -5.93
CA ILE A 117 -10.38 -6.29 -6.98
C ILE A 117 -10.97 -7.55 -7.63
N GLN A 118 -11.63 -8.41 -6.86
CA GLN A 118 -12.28 -9.62 -7.39
C GLN A 118 -13.44 -9.27 -8.33
N ASP A 119 -14.26 -8.28 -7.96
CA ASP A 119 -15.34 -7.79 -8.82
C ASP A 119 -14.80 -7.18 -10.12
N LEU A 120 -13.76 -6.35 -10.03
CA LEU A 120 -13.08 -5.81 -11.22
C LEU A 120 -12.55 -6.94 -12.13
N ASN A 121 -11.90 -7.95 -11.54
CA ASN A 121 -11.38 -9.09 -12.28
C ASN A 121 -12.49 -9.89 -12.96
N LYS A 122 -13.64 -10.04 -12.31
CA LYS A 122 -14.80 -10.71 -12.89
C LYS A 122 -15.31 -9.95 -14.12
N ILE A 123 -15.54 -8.65 -13.99
CA ILE A 123 -15.99 -7.79 -15.11
C ILE A 123 -14.99 -7.84 -16.27
N TYR A 124 -13.69 -7.77 -15.97
CA TYR A 124 -12.66 -7.85 -17.00
C TYR A 124 -12.63 -9.21 -17.72
N LYS A 125 -12.76 -10.32 -17.00
CA LYS A 125 -12.82 -11.65 -17.61
C LYS A 125 -14.03 -11.80 -18.52
N ASP A 126 -15.18 -11.28 -18.11
CA ASP A 126 -16.40 -11.27 -18.94
C ASP A 126 -16.17 -10.46 -20.23
N PHE A 127 -15.52 -9.29 -20.13
CA PHE A 127 -15.14 -8.49 -21.30
C PHE A 127 -14.17 -9.23 -22.23
N LYS A 128 -13.15 -9.91 -21.69
CA LYS A 128 -12.13 -10.63 -22.47
C LYS A 128 -12.69 -11.83 -23.25
N LEU A 129 -13.79 -12.41 -22.76
CA LEU A 129 -14.47 -13.55 -23.40
C LEU A 129 -15.44 -13.14 -24.50
N THR A 130 -15.77 -11.84 -24.61
CA THR A 130 -16.66 -11.28 -25.62
C THR A 130 -15.89 -10.91 -26.88
#